data_AF-A0A419GJV9-F1
#
_entry.id   AF-A0A419GJV9-F1
#
_cell.length_a   1.000
_cell.length_b   1.000
_cell.length_c   1.000
_cell.angle_alpha   90.00
_cell.angle_beta   90.00
_cell.angle_gamma   90.00
#
_symmetry.space_group_name_H-M   'P 1'
#
loop_
_entity.id
_entity.type
_entity.pdbx_description
1 polymer ?
#
loop_
_entity_poly.entity_id
_entity_poly.type
_entity_poly.pdbx_seq_one_letter_code
_entity_poly.pdbx_strand_id
1 'polypeptide(L)'
;MRILLLLVLAISYFASGEPASGGQLFSPSPAFASGSCDTDCTKCHTISTDEVRNILAKIKAPDAKILKVQMSPVRGLWEVAIDNKGQRGLFYVDFSKKYIVGGNVSIIEVNAAIDKTKERLDALNKDRRINRSLIPLKDALVLGDKKAANKVIVFTDPD
;
A
#
# COMPACT_ATOMS: atom_id res chain seq x y z
N MET A 1 35.48 -3.51 -28.19
CA MET A 1 35.22 -2.57 -29.29
C MET A 1 34.95 -1.20 -28.69
N ARG A 2 35.95 -0.31 -28.72
CA ARG A 2 35.86 1.10 -28.34
C ARG A 2 35.31 1.85 -29.56
N ILE A 3 34.14 2.46 -29.47
CA ILE A 3 33.67 3.40 -30.49
C ILE A 3 33.79 4.81 -29.93
N LEU A 4 34.53 5.58 -30.71
CA LEU A 4 35.08 6.89 -30.47
C LEU A 4 34.01 7.96 -30.68
N LEU A 5 34.10 8.99 -29.83
CA LEU A 5 33.47 10.31 -29.88
C LEU A 5 33.44 10.91 -31.31
N LEU A 6 32.36 11.62 -31.65
CA LEU A 6 32.43 12.81 -32.52
C LEU A 6 31.26 13.76 -32.21
N LEU A 7 31.62 14.83 -31.51
CA LEU A 7 30.87 16.08 -31.31
C LEU A 7 30.82 16.84 -32.65
N VAL A 8 29.62 17.27 -33.07
CA VAL A 8 29.49 18.33 -34.08
C VAL A 8 28.55 19.40 -33.52
N LEU A 9 29.15 20.51 -33.11
CA LEU A 9 28.50 21.79 -32.89
C LEU A 9 28.27 22.45 -34.26
N ALA A 10 27.03 22.77 -34.58
CA ALA A 10 26.71 23.71 -35.64
C ALA A 10 25.86 24.84 -35.06
N ILE A 11 26.53 25.95 -34.79
CA ILE A 11 25.92 27.25 -34.47
C ILE A 11 25.59 27.90 -35.81
N SER A 12 24.32 28.13 -36.08
CA SER A 12 23.89 28.99 -37.19
C SER A 12 23.08 30.15 -36.62
N TYR A 13 23.75 31.30 -36.54
CA TYR A 13 23.16 32.63 -36.47
C TYR A 13 22.25 32.81 -37.70
N PHE A 14 20.99 33.19 -37.49
CA PHE A 14 20.17 33.80 -38.54
C PHE A 14 19.62 35.12 -38.03
N ALA A 15 19.92 36.15 -38.82
CA ALA A 15 19.65 37.54 -38.56
C ALA A 15 18.17 37.90 -38.73
N SER A 16 17.82 38.96 -38.02
CA SER A 16 16.59 39.75 -37.98
C SER A 16 15.86 39.96 -39.32
N GLY A 17 14.54 39.82 -39.30
CA GLY A 17 13.63 40.30 -40.33
C GLY A 17 12.16 40.24 -39.89
N GLU A 18 11.69 41.31 -39.22
CA GLU A 18 10.27 41.72 -39.16
C GLU A 18 10.01 42.67 -40.35
N PRO A 19 8.78 42.77 -40.94
CA PRO A 19 7.61 43.25 -40.19
C PRO A 19 6.20 42.73 -40.58
N ALA A 20 5.31 42.86 -39.59
CA ALA A 20 3.89 43.25 -39.61
C ALA A 20 2.89 42.57 -40.58
N SER A 21 1.88 41.88 -40.04
CA SER A 21 0.50 42.40 -39.97
C SER A 21 -0.48 41.43 -39.28
N GLY A 22 -1.22 41.94 -38.28
CA GLY A 22 -2.65 41.68 -38.09
C GLY A 22 -3.12 40.29 -37.63
N GLY A 23 -3.66 40.21 -36.41
CA GLY A 23 -4.69 39.20 -36.10
C GLY A 23 -4.69 38.66 -34.67
N GLN A 24 -5.46 39.30 -33.80
CA GLN A 24 -6.19 38.72 -32.67
C GLN A 24 -5.38 38.06 -31.53
N LEU A 25 -5.30 38.82 -30.43
CA LEU A 25 -4.92 38.39 -29.10
C LEU A 25 -5.92 37.36 -28.56
N PHE A 26 -5.60 36.07 -28.68
CA PHE A 26 -6.14 35.06 -27.76
C PHE A 26 -5.23 34.99 -26.54
N SER A 27 -5.66 35.62 -25.45
CA SER A 27 -5.06 35.39 -24.12
C SER A 27 -5.22 33.91 -23.74
N PRO A 28 -4.15 33.14 -23.51
CA PRO A 28 -4.27 31.90 -22.79
C PRO A 28 -4.53 32.26 -21.33
N SER A 29 -5.78 32.22 -20.90
CA SER A 29 -6.11 32.27 -19.48
C SER A 29 -5.35 31.14 -18.77
N PRO A 30 -4.42 31.42 -17.84
CA PRO A 30 -3.89 30.38 -16.97
C PRO A 30 -4.95 30.10 -15.92
N ALA A 31 -6.00 29.38 -16.29
CA ALA A 31 -6.86 28.72 -15.31
C ALA A 31 -6.13 27.47 -14.79
N PHE A 32 -4.95 27.66 -14.22
CA PHE A 32 -4.42 26.71 -13.26
C PHE A 32 -5.27 26.88 -12.02
N ALA A 33 -6.35 26.10 -11.94
CA ALA A 33 -7.01 25.82 -10.69
C ALA A 33 -5.98 25.09 -9.81
N SER A 34 -5.15 25.86 -9.10
CA SER A 34 -4.37 25.40 -7.97
C SER A 34 -5.34 25.12 -6.82
N GLY A 35 -6.19 24.11 -7.00
CA GLY A 35 -6.82 23.45 -5.88
C GLY A 35 -5.67 22.85 -5.07
N SER A 36 -5.29 23.55 -4.01
CA SER A 36 -4.34 23.08 -3.01
C SER A 36 -4.64 21.60 -2.75
N CYS A 37 -3.74 20.71 -3.16
CA CYS A 37 -3.79 19.32 -2.73
C CYS A 37 -3.46 19.34 -1.25
N ASP A 38 -4.48 19.59 -0.42
CA ASP A 38 -4.39 19.49 1.03
C ASP A 38 -3.75 18.13 1.33
N THR A 39 -2.66 18.13 2.09
CA THR A 39 -1.84 16.94 2.34
C THR A 39 -2.62 15.83 3.04
N ASP A 40 -3.79 16.16 3.59
CA ASP A 40 -4.72 15.25 4.21
C ASP A 40 -5.92 14.94 3.30
N CYS A 41 -5.76 13.86 2.52
CA CYS A 41 -6.80 13.41 1.59
C CYS A 41 -8.07 12.90 2.29
N THR A 42 -8.04 12.66 3.61
CA THR A 42 -9.21 12.17 4.38
C THR A 42 -10.28 13.23 4.57
N LYS A 43 -9.96 14.51 4.37
CA LYS A 43 -10.92 15.61 4.52
C LYS A 43 -11.95 15.66 3.39
N CYS A 44 -11.53 15.29 2.18
CA CYS A 44 -12.39 15.31 0.98
C CYS A 44 -12.88 13.92 0.58
N HIS A 45 -12.15 12.87 0.97
CA HIS A 45 -12.52 11.49 0.71
C HIS A 45 -12.78 10.80 2.03
N THR A 46 -13.97 10.24 2.19
CA THR A 46 -14.35 9.42 3.33
C THR A 46 -14.97 8.12 2.83
N ILE A 47 -14.88 7.09 3.65
CA ILE A 47 -15.55 5.82 3.42
C ILE A 47 -16.26 5.42 4.70
N SER A 48 -17.56 5.16 4.62
CA SER A 48 -18.34 4.74 5.78
C SER A 48 -18.30 3.22 5.95
N THR A 49 -18.56 2.74 7.16
CA THR A 49 -18.66 1.29 7.43
C THR A 49 -19.75 0.63 6.59
N ASP A 50 -20.86 1.32 6.31
CA ASP A 50 -21.94 0.78 5.48
C ASP A 50 -21.55 0.66 4.01
N GLU A 51 -20.75 1.61 3.50
CA GLU A 51 -20.17 1.49 2.16
C GLU A 51 -19.24 0.29 2.06
N VAL A 52 -18.41 0.05 3.09
CA VAL A 52 -17.56 -1.15 3.15
C VAL A 52 -18.42 -2.42 3.20
N ARG A 53 -19.51 -2.46 3.98
CA ARG A 53 -20.43 -3.62 4.00
C ARG A 53 -21.04 -3.90 2.62
N ASN A 54 -21.44 -2.86 1.90
CA ASN A 54 -21.96 -2.98 0.54
C ASN A 54 -20.91 -3.53 -0.43
N ILE A 55 -19.65 -3.11 -0.28
CA ILE A 55 -18.51 -3.65 -1.04
C ILE A 55 -18.32 -5.14 -0.72
N LEU A 56 -18.33 -5.52 0.56
CA LEU A 56 -18.20 -6.90 1.01
C LEU A 56 -19.29 -7.82 0.45
N ALA A 57 -20.54 -7.34 0.42
CA ALA A 57 -21.65 -8.05 -0.20
C ALA A 57 -21.41 -8.28 -1.71
N LYS A 58 -20.92 -7.27 -2.44
CA LYS A 58 -20.61 -7.37 -3.88
C LYS A 58 -19.49 -8.36 -4.18
N ILE A 59 -18.50 -8.50 -3.30
CA ILE A 59 -17.40 -9.46 -3.46
C ILE A 59 -17.69 -10.83 -2.83
N LYS A 60 -18.97 -11.16 -2.57
CA LYS A 60 -19.42 -12.45 -2.02
C LYS A 60 -18.84 -12.79 -0.64
N ALA A 61 -18.55 -11.77 0.17
CA ALA A 61 -18.12 -11.90 1.56
C ALA A 61 -19.02 -11.10 2.53
N PRO A 62 -20.36 -11.21 2.45
CA PRO A 62 -21.28 -10.37 3.23
C PRO A 62 -21.13 -10.55 4.75
N ASP A 63 -20.72 -11.75 5.19
CA ASP A 63 -20.57 -12.08 6.61
C ASP A 63 -19.18 -11.71 7.18
N ALA A 64 -18.28 -11.16 6.36
CA ALA A 64 -16.96 -10.79 6.82
C ALA A 64 -17.04 -9.62 7.82
N LYS A 65 -16.40 -9.78 8.97
CA LYS A 65 -16.34 -8.76 10.01
C LYS A 65 -15.30 -7.71 9.65
N ILE A 66 -15.72 -6.45 9.59
CA ILE A 66 -14.79 -5.32 9.44
C ILE A 66 -14.02 -5.15 10.76
N LEU A 67 -12.69 -5.24 10.69
CA LEU A 67 -11.80 -5.05 11.84
C LEU A 67 -11.30 -3.60 11.91
N LYS A 68 -10.89 -3.04 10.78
CA LYS A 68 -10.35 -1.68 10.70
C LYS A 68 -10.50 -1.12 9.29
N VAL A 69 -10.75 0.17 9.22
CA VAL A 69 -10.71 0.95 7.98
C VAL A 69 -9.75 2.11 8.21
N GLN A 70 -8.77 2.29 7.33
CA GLN A 70 -7.77 3.35 7.46
C GLN A 70 -7.21 3.77 6.10
N MET A 71 -6.53 4.91 6.05
CA MET A 71 -5.84 5.35 4.84
C MET A 71 -4.70 4.37 4.48
N SER A 72 -4.57 4.02 3.20
CA SER A 72 -3.46 3.19 2.71
C SER A 72 -2.15 3.99 2.70
N PRO A 73 -0.98 3.32 2.84
CA PRO A 73 0.32 3.94 2.55
C PRO A 73 0.41 4.50 1.12
N VAL A 74 -0.36 3.93 0.17
CA VAL A 74 -0.49 4.45 -1.19
C VAL A 74 -1.67 5.42 -1.23
N ARG A 75 -1.39 6.69 -1.54
CA ARG A 75 -2.42 7.73 -1.67
C ARG A 75 -3.47 7.34 -2.72
N GLY A 76 -4.73 7.70 -2.46
CA GLY A 76 -5.85 7.37 -3.33
C GLY A 76 -6.52 6.02 -3.00
N LEU A 77 -6.01 5.29 -2.01
CA LEU A 77 -6.57 4.02 -1.57
C LEU A 77 -6.92 4.04 -0.08
N TRP A 78 -8.04 3.42 0.25
CA TRP A 78 -8.39 2.95 1.59
C TRP A 78 -7.88 1.55 1.79
N GLU A 79 -7.37 1.25 2.98
CA GLU A 79 -7.07 -0.09 3.46
C GLU A 79 -8.20 -0.56 4.37
N VAL A 80 -8.76 -1.73 4.08
CA VAL A 80 -9.81 -2.36 4.86
C VAL A 80 -9.32 -3.71 5.36
N ALA A 81 -9.23 -3.85 6.67
CA ALA A 81 -8.93 -5.11 7.34
C ALA A 81 -10.23 -5.82 7.73
N ILE A 82 -10.31 -7.11 7.42
CA ILE A 82 -11.48 -7.94 7.70
C ILE A 82 -11.09 -9.26 8.35
N ASP A 83 -12.05 -9.87 9.04
CA ASP A 83 -12.03 -11.26 9.47
C ASP A 83 -13.16 -11.99 8.74
N ASN A 84 -12.81 -12.91 7.85
CA ASN A 84 -13.76 -13.76 7.15
C ASN A 84 -13.61 -15.19 7.64
N LYS A 85 -14.55 -15.66 8.48
CA LYS A 85 -14.56 -17.03 9.01
C LYS A 85 -13.23 -17.42 9.69
N GLY A 86 -12.63 -16.52 10.46
CA GLY A 86 -11.38 -16.75 11.19
C GLY A 86 -10.11 -16.47 10.36
N GLN A 87 -10.26 -16.11 9.08
CA GLN A 87 -9.15 -15.68 8.23
C GLN A 87 -9.10 -14.15 8.20
N ARG A 88 -8.07 -13.59 8.84
CA ARG A 88 -7.84 -12.15 8.82
C ARG A 88 -7.07 -11.79 7.57
N GLY A 89 -7.57 -10.79 6.84
CA GLY A 89 -6.99 -10.30 5.61
C GLY A 89 -7.21 -8.81 5.44
N LEU A 90 -6.63 -8.28 4.37
CA LEU A 90 -6.76 -6.89 3.98
C LEU A 90 -7.06 -6.81 2.48
N PHE A 91 -7.76 -5.76 2.09
CA PHE A 91 -7.90 -5.36 0.71
C PHE A 91 -7.89 -3.83 0.64
N TYR A 92 -7.69 -3.32 -0.56
CA TYR A 92 -7.67 -1.89 -0.79
C TYR A 92 -8.82 -1.47 -1.69
N VAL A 93 -9.36 -0.29 -1.44
CA VAL A 93 -10.45 0.31 -2.23
C VAL A 93 -10.00 1.69 -2.68
N ASP A 94 -10.16 2.00 -3.96
CA ASP A 94 -9.83 3.33 -4.44
C ASP A 94 -10.81 4.40 -3.92
N PHE A 95 -10.42 5.67 -3.91
CA PHE A 95 -11.29 6.75 -3.41
C PHE A 95 -12.61 6.90 -4.18
N SER A 96 -12.68 6.48 -5.44
CA SER A 96 -13.94 6.47 -6.19
C SER A 96 -14.87 5.32 -5.79
N LYS A 97 -14.37 4.36 -4.99
CA LYS A 97 -15.10 3.16 -4.53
C LYS A 97 -15.57 2.26 -5.68
N LYS A 98 -14.90 2.35 -6.83
CA LYS A 98 -15.23 1.59 -8.04
C LYS A 98 -14.35 0.37 -8.21
N TYR A 99 -13.13 0.42 -7.68
CA TYR A 99 -12.12 -0.59 -7.85
C TYR A 99 -11.65 -1.11 -6.50
N ILE A 100 -11.41 -2.42 -6.48
CA ILE A 100 -10.85 -3.12 -5.34
C ILE A 100 -9.54 -3.71 -5.80
N VAL A 101 -8.51 -3.49 -5.01
CA VAL A 101 -7.20 -4.12 -5.15
C VAL A 101 -7.11 -5.17 -4.05
N GLY A 102 -7.38 -6.42 -4.43
CA GLY A 102 -7.42 -7.57 -3.53
C GLY A 102 -6.43 -8.66 -3.94
N GLY A 103 -6.32 -9.70 -3.12
CA GLY A 103 -5.39 -10.80 -3.31
C GLY A 103 -4.04 -10.58 -2.62
N ASN A 104 -3.00 -11.23 -3.13
CA ASN A 104 -1.63 -11.14 -2.60
C ASN A 104 -0.95 -9.85 -3.09
N VAL A 105 -1.50 -8.72 -2.70
CA VAL A 105 -0.95 -7.40 -3.02
C VAL A 105 0.12 -7.07 -1.98
N SER A 106 1.27 -6.58 -2.45
CA SER A 106 2.37 -6.15 -1.59
C SER A 106 2.69 -4.70 -1.90
N ILE A 107 2.47 -3.83 -0.91
CA ILE A 107 2.85 -2.41 -1.00
C ILE A 107 4.24 -2.26 -0.40
N ILE A 108 5.24 -2.05 -1.26
CA ILE A 108 6.63 -1.86 -0.85
C ILE A 108 6.93 -0.37 -0.69
N GLU A 109 7.38 0.02 0.50
CA GLU A 109 8.02 1.32 0.70
C GLU A 109 9.41 1.29 0.07
N VAL A 110 9.60 2.02 -1.03
CA VAL A 110 10.82 1.97 -1.86
C VAL A 110 12.08 2.29 -1.08
N ASN A 111 12.05 3.36 -0.27
CA ASN A 111 13.24 3.84 0.44
C ASN A 111 13.69 2.89 1.55
N ALA A 112 12.73 2.23 2.21
CA ALA A 112 13.02 1.30 3.31
C ALA A 112 13.14 -0.16 2.84
N ALA A 113 12.71 -0.46 1.60
CA ALA A 113 12.51 -1.81 1.09
C ALA A 113 11.63 -2.68 2.01
N ILE A 114 10.64 -2.06 2.66
CA ILE A 114 9.73 -2.72 3.61
C ILE A 114 8.38 -2.98 2.95
N ASP A 115 7.87 -4.20 3.09
CA ASP A 115 6.50 -4.54 2.74
C ASP A 115 5.53 -4.04 3.82
N LYS A 116 4.84 -2.94 3.53
CA LYS A 116 3.84 -2.35 4.41
C LYS A 116 2.61 -3.23 4.56
N THR A 117 2.22 -3.96 3.52
CA THR A 117 1.08 -4.86 3.57
C THR A 117 1.35 -6.00 4.55
N LYS A 118 2.55 -6.59 4.50
CA LYS A 118 3.01 -7.59 5.45
C LYS A 118 3.05 -7.04 6.88
N GLU A 119 3.62 -5.85 7.07
CA GLU A 119 3.67 -5.18 8.38
C GLU A 119 2.26 -5.03 9.00
N ARG A 120 1.29 -4.59 8.20
CA ARG A 120 -0.12 -4.45 8.61
C ARG A 120 -0.74 -5.80 8.96
N LEU A 121 -0.52 -6.83 8.15
CA LEU A 121 -1.04 -8.17 8.42
C LEU A 121 -0.40 -8.80 9.67
N ASP A 122 0.88 -8.59 9.90
CA ASP A 122 1.59 -9.04 11.09
C ASP A 122 1.11 -8.36 12.36
N ALA A 123 0.76 -7.06 12.27
CA ALA A 123 0.13 -6.32 13.35
C ALA A 123 -1.29 -6.84 13.62
N LEU A 124 -2.08 -7.10 12.58
CA LEU A 124 -3.44 -7.65 12.68
C LEU A 124 -3.47 -9.04 13.30
N ASN A 125 -2.41 -9.84 13.18
CA ASN A 125 -2.35 -11.18 13.76
C ASN A 125 -1.60 -11.24 15.10
N LYS A 126 -1.17 -10.10 15.65
CA LYS A 126 -0.33 -10.07 16.87
C LYS A 126 -1.01 -10.65 18.10
N ASP A 127 -2.31 -10.41 18.27
CA ASP A 127 -3.16 -10.94 19.34
C ASP A 127 -3.45 -12.45 19.19
N ARG A 128 -3.39 -12.98 17.97
CA ARG A 128 -3.55 -14.41 17.69
C ARG A 128 -2.27 -15.22 17.90
N ARG A 129 -1.13 -14.56 18.12
CA ARG A 129 0.13 -15.25 18.41
C ARG A 129 0.07 -15.86 19.82
N ILE A 130 0.54 -17.09 19.95
CA ILE A 130 0.63 -17.77 21.24
C ILE A 130 1.62 -17.02 22.14
N ASN A 131 1.20 -16.70 23.36
CA ASN A 131 2.10 -16.20 24.38
C ASN A 131 2.98 -17.34 24.91
N ARG A 132 4.22 -17.40 24.42
CA ARG A 132 5.18 -18.47 24.77
C ARG A 132 5.44 -18.58 26.28
N SER A 133 5.32 -17.48 27.03
CA SER A 133 5.55 -17.49 28.48
C SER A 133 4.48 -18.25 29.25
N LEU A 134 3.33 -18.52 28.63
CA LEU A 134 2.25 -19.32 29.23
C LEU A 134 2.46 -20.83 29.00
N ILE A 135 3.42 -21.24 28.17
CA ILE A 135 3.71 -22.65 27.93
C ILE A 135 4.65 -23.15 29.03
N PRO A 136 4.24 -24.09 29.89
CA PRO A 136 5.11 -24.62 30.93
C PRO A 136 6.20 -25.50 30.32
N LEU A 137 7.46 -25.07 30.43
CA LEU A 137 8.62 -25.80 29.89
C LEU A 137 9.39 -26.58 30.97
N LYS A 138 8.92 -26.60 32.22
CA LYS A 138 9.64 -27.20 33.35
C LYS A 138 9.89 -28.70 33.18
N ASP A 139 8.92 -29.42 32.60
CA ASP A 139 8.98 -30.87 32.39
C ASP A 139 9.30 -31.21 30.92
N ALA A 140 9.65 -30.22 30.10
CA ALA A 140 9.93 -30.43 28.69
C ALA A 140 11.28 -31.12 28.49
N LEU A 141 11.32 -32.12 27.60
CA LEU A 141 12.57 -32.74 27.16
C LEU A 141 13.29 -31.79 26.19
N VAL A 142 14.50 -31.35 26.55
CA VAL A 142 15.32 -30.52 25.67
C VAL A 142 16.13 -31.42 24.73
N LEU A 143 15.86 -31.30 23.43
CA LEU A 143 16.63 -31.95 22.37
C LEU A 143 17.52 -30.91 21.67
N GLY A 144 18.83 -31.16 21.62
CA GLY A 144 19.81 -30.27 20.99
C GLY A 144 20.44 -29.23 21.93
N ASP A 145 20.91 -28.13 21.37
CA ASP A 145 21.59 -27.07 22.12
C ASP A 145 20.60 -26.18 22.90
N LYS A 146 20.78 -26.14 24.23
CA LYS A 146 20.00 -25.27 25.14
C LYS A 146 20.08 -23.78 24.78
N LYS A 147 21.17 -23.35 24.14
CA LYS A 147 21.46 -21.96 23.74
C LYS A 147 21.14 -21.67 22.27
N ALA A 148 20.49 -22.59 21.55
CA ALA A 148 20.10 -22.35 20.16
C ALA A 148 19.26 -21.06 20.00
N ALA A 149 19.56 -20.29 18.96
CA ALA A 149 18.89 -19.03 18.66
C ALA A 149 17.41 -19.22 18.29
N ASN A 150 17.10 -20.31 17.61
CA ASN A 150 15.73 -20.71 17.26
C ASN A 150 15.32 -21.90 18.11
N LYS A 151 14.15 -21.81 18.74
CA LYS A 151 13.58 -22.86 19.57
C LYS A 151 12.23 -23.27 19.02
N VAL A 152 11.99 -24.57 18.95
CA VAL A 152 10.70 -25.16 18.57
C VAL A 152 10.15 -25.88 19.80
N ILE A 153 8.88 -25.64 20.11
CA ILE A 153 8.15 -26.36 21.16
C ILE A 153 7.23 -27.34 20.43
N VAL A 154 7.41 -28.64 20.70
CA VAL A 154 6.59 -29.71 20.12
C VAL A 154 5.72 -30.29 21.23
N PHE A 155 4.41 -30.30 21.00
CA PHE A 155 3.47 -31.09 21.80
C PHE A 155 3.28 -32.41 21.07
N THR A 156 3.63 -33.52 21.72
CA THR A 156 3.55 -34.86 21.15
C THR A 156 2.87 -35.80 22.15
N ASP A 157 2.12 -36.76 21.61
CA ASP A 157 1.58 -37.90 22.32
C ASP A 157 2.45 -39.13 21.96
N PRO A 158 2.76 -40.04 22.90
CA PRO A 158 3.48 -41.28 22.59
C PRO A 158 2.72 -42.29 21.71
N ASP A 159 1.39 -42.16 21.59
CA ASP A 159 0.55 -43.01 20.73
C ASP A 159 0.41 -42.45 19.29
#